data_AF-A0AAN8G726-F1
#
_entry.id   AF-A0AAN8G726-F1
#
_cell.length_a   1.000
_cell.length_b   1.000
_cell.length_c   1.000
_cell.angle_alpha   90.00
_cell.angle_beta   90.00
_cell.angle_gamma   90.00
#
_symmetry.space_group_name_H-M   'P 1'
#
loop_
_entity.id
_entity.type
_entity.pdbx_description
1 polymer ?
#
loop_
_entity_poly.entity_id
_entity_poly.type
_entity_poly.pdbx_seq_one_letter_code
_entity_poly.pdbx_strand_id
1 'polypeptide(L)' 'MADGDKKKLVVLAYSGGLDTSCILVWLKEQGYKVVAYLANIGQDEDFNAIKAKALRFGASKVSFLK' A
#
# COMPACT_ATOMS: atom_id res chain seq x y z
N MET A 1 -10.84 -17.86 -23.72
CA MET A 1 -11.45 -16.94 -22.73
C MET A 1 -11.12 -17.50 -21.36
N ALA A 2 -10.08 -16.98 -20.69
CA ALA A 2 -9.56 -17.54 -19.45
C ALA A 2 -9.67 -16.51 -18.32
N ASP A 3 -10.34 -16.93 -17.25
CA ASP A 3 -10.40 -16.37 -15.90
C ASP A 3 -10.86 -14.91 -15.78
N GLY A 4 -12.11 -14.72 -15.35
CA GLY A 4 -12.68 -13.40 -15.09
C GLY A 4 -11.84 -12.60 -14.09
N ASP A 5 -11.58 -11.34 -14.45
CA ASP A 5 -10.87 -10.25 -13.78
C ASP A 5 -10.76 -10.28 -12.24
N LYS A 6 -10.09 -11.28 -11.67
CA LYS A 6 -9.57 -11.18 -10.30
C LYS A 6 -8.31 -10.32 -10.36
N LYS A 7 -8.48 -9.01 -10.14
CA LYS A 7 -7.35 -8.09 -9.91
C LYS A 7 -6.42 -8.73 -8.87
N LYS A 8 -5.20 -9.06 -9.29
CA LYS A 8 -4.20 -9.70 -8.43
C LYS A 8 -3.94 -8.80 -7.22
N LEU A 9 -3.99 -9.39 -6.02
CA LEU A 9 -3.79 -8.67 -4.77
C LEU A 9 -2.31 -8.67 -4.42
N VAL A 10 -1.77 -7.50 -4.09
CA VAL A 10 -0.39 -7.32 -3.63
C VAL A 10 -0.41 -6.68 -2.26
N VAL A 11 0.33 -7.25 -1.32
CA VAL A 11 0.58 -6.63 -0.01
C VAL A 11 1.95 -5.95 -0.10
N LEU A 12 1.97 -4.63 0.07
CA LEU A 12 3.17 -3.81 0.01
C LEU A 12 3.57 -3.39 1.43
N ALA A 13 4.77 -3.75 1.85
CA ALA A 13 5.40 -3.14 3.03
C ALA A 13 5.62 -1.65 2.74
N TYR A 14 4.86 -0.79 3.40
CA TYR A 14 4.76 0.62 3.09
C TYR A 14 5.34 1.46 4.23
N SER A 15 6.51 2.05 3.99
CA SER A 15 7.19 2.94 4.95
C SER A 15 6.72 4.40 4.87
N GLY A 16 5.96 4.79 3.84
CA GLY A 16 5.63 6.20 3.61
C GLY A 16 6.73 7.00 2.91
N GLY A 17 7.89 6.41 2.65
CA GLY A 17 8.98 7.01 1.88
C GLY A 17 8.65 7.22 0.40
N LEU A 18 9.58 7.85 -0.34
CA LEU A 18 9.43 8.09 -1.78
C LEU A 18 9.31 6.77 -2.55
N ASP A 19 10.24 5.82 -2.31
CA ASP A 19 10.31 4.56 -3.06
C ASP A 19 9.02 3.76 -2.94
N THR A 20 8.54 3.55 -1.71
CA THR A 20 7.32 2.79 -1.44
C THR A 20 6.07 3.51 -1.93
N SER A 21 6.08 4.85 -2.02
CA SER A 21 4.99 5.62 -2.62
C SER A 21 4.95 5.49 -4.14
N CYS A 22 6.11 5.55 -4.81
CA CYS A 22 6.20 5.31 -6.24
C CYS A 22 5.78 3.89 -6.61
N ILE A 23 6.24 2.88 -5.86
CA ILE A 23 5.88 1.47 -6.07
C ILE A 23 4.36 1.26 -5.94
N LEU A 24 3.73 1.88 -4.95
CA LEU A 24 2.28 1.78 -4.74
C LEU A 24 1.51 2.31 -5.97
N VAL A 25 1.87 3.51 -6.44
CA VAL A 25 1.24 4.12 -7.63
C VAL A 25 1.46 3.23 -8.86
N TRP A 26 2.69 2.76 -9.06
CA TRP A 26 3.03 1.91 -10.19
C TRP A 26 2.23 0.59 -10.18
N LEU A 27 2.16 -0.11 -9.05
CA LEU A 27 1.38 -1.36 -8.93
C LEU A 27 -0.11 -1.13 -9.19
N LYS A 28 -0.66 0.00 -8.73
CA LYS A 28 -2.03 0.38 -9.01
C LYS A 28 -2.26 0.61 -10.51
N GLU A 29 -1.35 1.30 -11.19
CA GLU A 29 -1.39 1.52 -12.65
C GLU A 29 -1.27 0.23 -13.44
N GLN A 30 -0.51 -0.74 -12.96
CA GLN A 30 -0.44 -2.10 -13.52
C GLN A 30 -1.71 -2.94 -13.26
N GLY A 31 -2.73 -2.37 -12.60
CA GLY A 31 -4.03 -3.02 -12.38
C GLY A 31 -4.12 -3.89 -11.12
N TYR A 32 -3.10 -3.87 -10.25
CA TYR A 32 -3.12 -4.63 -8.99
C TYR A 32 -3.99 -3.97 -7.93
N LYS A 33 -4.56 -4.80 -7.06
CA LYS A 33 -5.21 -4.35 -5.82
C LYS A 33 -4.16 -4.29 -4.72
N VAL A 34 -3.66 -3.09 -4.41
CA VAL A 34 -2.56 -2.92 -3.44
C VAL A 34 -3.11 -2.72 -2.03
N VAL A 35 -2.64 -3.53 -1.08
CA VAL A 35 -2.85 -3.37 0.37
C VAL A 35 -1.54 -2.87 0.97
N ALA A 36 -1.54 -1.69 1.57
CA ALA A 36 -0.37 -1.16 2.26
C ALA A 36 -0.31 -1.73 3.68
N TYR A 37 0.86 -2.21 4.07
CA TYR A 37 1.14 -2.74 5.40
C TYR A 37 2.23 -1.90 6.07
N LEU A 38 1.89 -1.26 7.19
CA LEU A 38 2.83 -0.50 8.01
C LEU A 38 3.24 -1.37 9.20
N ALA A 39 4.53 -1.69 9.33
CA ALA A 39 5.04 -2.40 10.49
C ALA A 39 5.53 -1.37 11.52
N ASN A 40 4.94 -1.34 12.72
CA ASN A 40 5.51 -0.59 13.83
C ASN A 40 6.57 -1.45 14.53
N ILE A 41 7.83 -0.99 14.48
CA ILE A 41 8.96 -1.64 15.14
C ILE A 41 9.60 -0.75 16.21
N GLY A 42 8.86 0.25 16.72
CA GLY A 42 9.34 1.23 17.71
C GLY A 42 9.82 2.54 17.10
N GLN A 43 9.35 2.88 15.89
CA GLN A 43 9.67 4.14 15.21
C GLN A 43 8.75 5.26 15.70
N ASP A 44 9.31 6.46 15.88
CA ASP A 44 8.55 7.67 16.20
C ASP A 44 8.07 8.37 14.91
N GLU A 45 7.22 7.66 14.16
CA GLU A 45 6.62 8.16 12.92
C GLU A 45 5.11 8.37 13.08
N ASP A 46 4.57 9.37 12.38
CA ASP A 46 3.13 9.59 12.33
C ASP A 46 2.46 8.56 11.40
N PHE A 47 2.14 7.39 11.96
CA PHE A 47 1.43 6.31 11.26
C PHE A 47 0.08 6.76 10.68
N ASN A 48 -0.58 7.76 11.26
CA ASN A 48 -1.83 8.29 10.72
C ASN A 48 -1.57 9.10 9.45
N ALA A 49 -0.53 9.94 9.43
CA ALA A 49 -0.11 10.66 8.24
C ALA A 49 0.33 9.69 7.12
N ILE A 50 1.10 8.65 7.45
CA ILE A 50 1.53 7.62 6.47
C ILE A 50 0.33 6.86 5.92
N LYS A 51 -0.63 6.49 6.77
CA LYS A 51 -1.89 5.86 6.34
C LYS A 51 -2.69 6.75 5.41
N ALA A 52 -2.85 8.03 5.74
CA ALA A 52 -3.55 9.00 4.90
C ALA A 52 -2.87 9.14 3.53
N LYS A 53 -1.52 9.18 3.53
CA LYS A 53 -0.69 9.21 2.32
C LYS A 53 -0.91 7.98 1.44
N ALA A 54 -0.87 6.77 2.01
CA ALA A 54 -1.11 5.52 1.28
C ALA A 54 -2.50 5.47 0.60
N LEU A 55 -3.53 5.89 1.34
CA LEU A 55 -4.90 5.97 0.82
C LEU A 55 -5.03 6.98 -0.31
N ARG A 56 -4.41 8.16 -0.17
CA ARG A 56 -4.38 9.20 -1.21
C ARG A 56 -3.75 8.69 -2.51
N PHE A 57 -2.71 7.87 -2.42
CA PHE A 57 -2.08 7.26 -3.60
C PHE A 57 -2.84 6.06 -4.17
N GLY A 58 -3.90 5.60 -3.49
CA GLY A 58 -4.83 4.60 -3.99
C GLY A 58 -4.60 3.18 -3.48
N ALA A 59 -4.01 3.03 -2.29
CA ALA A 59 -4.09 1.76 -1.57
C ALA A 59 -5.56 1.38 -1.36
N SER A 60 -5.90 0.11 -1.63
CA SER A 60 -7.25 -0.42 -1.41
C SER A 60 -7.56 -0.66 0.06
N LYS A 61 -6.54 -0.89 0.87
CA LYS A 61 -6.61 -1.03 2.33
C LYS A 61 -5.26 -0.67 2.92
N VAL A 62 -5.26 -0.14 4.13
CA VAL A 62 -4.07 0.05 4.94
C VAL A 62 -4.24 -0.75 6.22
N SER A 63 -3.28 -1.63 6.51
CA SER A 63 -3.20 -2.39 7.75
C SER A 63 -1.91 -2.04 8.46
N PHE A 64 -1.90 -2.08 9.79
CA PHE A 64 -0.70 -1.88 10.57
C PHE A 64 -0.61 -2.92 11.68
N LEU A 65 0.62 -3.32 12.01
CA LEU A 65 0.91 -4.13 13.18
C LEU A 65 1.32 -3.21 14.32
N LYS A 66 0.82 -3.50 15.52
CA LYS A 66 1.13 -2.80 16.75
C LYS A 66 2.18 -3.55 17.54
#